data_AF-A0A8T3W7P6-F1
#
_entry.id   AF-A0A8T3W7P6-F1
#
_cell.length_a   1.000
_cell.length_b   1.000
_cell.length_c   1.000
_cell.angle_alpha   90.00
_cell.angle_beta   90.00
_cell.angle_gamma   90.00
#
_symmetry.space_group_name_H-M   'P 1'
#
loop_
_entity.id
_entity.type
_entity.pdbx_description
1 polymer ?
#
loop_
_entity_poly.entity_id
_entity_poly.type
_entity_poly.pdbx_seq_one_letter_code
_entity_poly.pdbx_strand_id
1 'polypeptide(L)'
;MPKFKKDMRDKLWHELELEIQRRKNKKDRSFKLCGKWKRFLRIQDGLKVYAVDGKWIRNNLSVIFGHGGHGYVHEFIPKNEIWVSTHHYHESSWSKCGCDVSKGGQKVSENYFDSTTIHEIAEFKAMRTGKSYWESHQIALQKEEEAGLLKNPYYDKLD
;
A
#
# COMPACT_ATOMS: atom_id res chain seq x y z
N MET A 1 25.16 0.35 -4.79
CA MET A 1 23.73 0.04 -5.04
C MET A 1 23.20 -0.72 -3.85
N PRO A 2 21.97 -0.44 -3.38
CA PRO A 2 21.36 -1.23 -2.32
C PRO A 2 21.28 -2.70 -2.73
N LYS A 3 21.66 -3.63 -1.85
CA LYS A 3 21.50 -5.07 -2.11
C LYS A 3 20.05 -5.46 -1.85
N PHE A 4 19.27 -5.63 -2.91
CA PHE A 4 17.91 -6.14 -2.83
C PHE A 4 17.90 -7.60 -2.35
N LYS A 5 16.98 -7.94 -1.45
CA LYS A 5 16.75 -9.32 -1.00
C LYS A 5 16.21 -10.14 -2.17
N LYS A 6 16.60 -11.42 -2.23
CA LYS A 6 16.03 -12.37 -3.20
C LYS A 6 14.52 -12.48 -2.97
N ASP A 7 13.76 -12.56 -4.06
CA ASP A 7 12.33 -12.86 -3.97
C ASP A 7 12.15 -14.28 -3.47
N MET A 8 11.54 -14.42 -2.30
CA MET A 8 11.22 -15.69 -1.65
C MET A 8 9.71 -15.91 -1.53
N ARG A 9 8.90 -15.10 -2.22
CA ARG A 9 7.44 -15.21 -2.16
C ARG A 9 6.98 -16.54 -2.79
N ASP A 10 5.85 -17.02 -2.31
CA ASP A 10 5.21 -18.24 -2.83
C ASP A 10 4.94 -18.12 -4.34
N LYS A 11 5.03 -19.24 -5.05
CA LYS A 11 4.80 -19.30 -6.50
C LYS A 11 3.44 -18.71 -6.91
N LEU A 12 2.41 -18.90 -6.08
CA LEU A 12 1.07 -18.35 -6.32
C LEU A 12 1.09 -16.81 -6.38
N TRP A 13 1.90 -16.15 -5.56
CA TRP A 13 2.05 -14.69 -5.59
C TRP A 13 2.70 -14.21 -6.87
N HIS A 14 3.68 -14.96 -7.39
CA HIS A 14 4.32 -14.62 -8.66
C HIS A 14 3.31 -14.71 -9.82
N GLU A 15 2.49 -15.76 -9.86
CA GLU A 15 1.45 -15.94 -10.88
C GLU A 15 0.37 -14.85 -10.78
N LEU A 16 -0.10 -14.54 -9.57
CA LEU A 16 -1.04 -13.45 -9.31
C LEU A 16 -0.49 -12.09 -9.74
N GLU A 17 0.78 -11.81 -9.45
CA GLU A 17 1.43 -10.58 -9.85
C GLU A 17 1.47 -10.44 -11.38
N LEU A 18 1.86 -11.50 -12.10
CA LEU A 18 1.86 -11.49 -13.57
C LEU A 18 0.45 -11.22 -14.12
N GLU A 19 -0.58 -11.78 -13.49
CA GLU A 19 -1.95 -11.51 -13.87
C GLU A 19 -2.37 -10.06 -13.61
N ILE A 20 -2.06 -9.50 -12.44
CA ILE A 20 -2.29 -8.10 -12.10
C ILE A 20 -1.59 -7.17 -13.12
N GLN A 21 -0.33 -7.46 -13.45
CA GLN A 21 0.44 -6.69 -14.43
C GLN A 21 -0.13 -6.81 -15.86
N ARG A 22 -0.65 -7.98 -16.25
CA ARG A 22 -1.35 -8.14 -17.54
C ARG A 22 -2.64 -7.33 -17.58
N ARG A 23 -3.44 -7.39 -16.51
CA ARG A 23 -4.74 -6.69 -16.41
C ARG A 23 -4.56 -5.17 -16.32
N LYS A 24 -3.46 -4.69 -15.75
CA LYS A 24 -3.09 -3.26 -15.69
C LYS A 24 -3.26 -2.55 -17.03
N ASN A 25 -2.89 -3.17 -18.15
CA ASN A 25 -2.96 -2.52 -19.47
C ASN A 25 -4.38 -2.40 -20.03
N LYS A 26 -5.31 -3.23 -19.54
CA LYS A 26 -6.73 -3.24 -19.95
C LYS A 26 -7.61 -2.33 -19.08
N LYS A 27 -7.04 -1.66 -18.10
CA LYS A 27 -7.79 -0.84 -17.14
C LYS A 27 -8.41 0.38 -17.80
N ASP A 28 -9.72 0.51 -17.61
CA ASP A 28 -10.49 1.67 -18.05
C ASP A 28 -9.95 2.95 -17.37
N ARG A 29 -9.57 3.92 -18.20
CA ARG A 29 -9.03 5.21 -17.76
C ARG A 29 -10.12 6.18 -17.29
N SER A 30 -11.37 5.91 -17.67
CA SER A 30 -12.54 6.71 -17.29
C SER A 30 -13.19 6.23 -16.00
N PHE A 31 -12.81 5.03 -15.52
CA PHE A 31 -13.35 4.45 -14.30
C PHE A 31 -13.10 5.34 -13.08
N LYS A 32 -14.19 5.61 -12.36
CA LYS A 32 -14.18 6.37 -11.11
C LYS A 32 -14.96 5.57 -10.07
N LEU A 33 -14.34 5.34 -8.92
CA LEU A 33 -15.01 4.79 -7.75
C LEU A 33 -15.11 5.87 -6.67
N CYS A 34 -16.33 6.16 -6.23
CA CYS A 34 -16.62 7.18 -5.22
C CYS A 34 -17.61 6.64 -4.17
N GLY A 35 -17.56 7.22 -2.98
CA GLY A 35 -18.45 6.88 -1.87
C GLY A 35 -18.02 7.59 -0.59
N LYS A 36 -18.87 7.57 0.43
CA LYS A 36 -18.60 8.22 1.74
C LYS A 36 -17.34 7.66 2.44
N TRP A 37 -16.97 6.42 2.11
CA TRP A 37 -15.77 5.72 2.59
C TRP A 37 -14.46 6.24 1.97
N LYS A 38 -14.50 7.20 1.04
CA LYS A 38 -13.33 7.76 0.35
C LYS A 38 -13.35 9.27 0.36
N ARG A 39 -12.27 9.88 0.85
CA ARG A 39 -12.10 11.33 0.95
C ARG A 39 -10.80 11.77 0.30
N PHE A 40 -10.90 12.72 -0.63
CA PHE A 40 -9.72 13.34 -1.24
C PHE A 40 -8.94 14.13 -0.19
N LEU A 41 -7.61 14.03 -0.23
CA LEU A 41 -6.72 14.78 0.65
C LEU A 41 -5.92 15.82 -0.12
N ARG A 42 -5.11 15.36 -1.07
CA ARG A 42 -4.10 16.19 -1.74
C ARG A 42 -3.65 15.58 -3.05
N ILE A 43 -2.93 16.37 -3.84
CA ILE A 43 -2.11 15.88 -4.95
C ILE A 43 -0.67 15.81 -4.45
N GLN A 44 0.00 14.68 -4.67
CA GLN A 44 1.41 14.46 -4.33
C GLN A 44 2.07 13.74 -5.50
N ASP A 45 3.16 14.29 -6.05
CA ASP A 45 3.86 13.76 -7.22
C ASP A 45 2.98 13.50 -8.46
N GLY A 46 1.96 14.35 -8.66
CA GLY A 46 0.98 14.21 -9.74
C GLY A 46 -0.05 13.09 -9.52
N LEU A 47 -0.08 12.47 -8.34
CA LEU A 47 -1.05 11.45 -7.94
C LEU A 47 -2.04 12.02 -6.93
N LYS A 48 -3.30 11.59 -7.00
CA LYS A 48 -4.33 11.98 -6.03
C LYS A 48 -4.31 11.05 -4.84
N VAL A 49 -4.03 11.58 -3.65
CA VAL A 49 -4.02 10.82 -2.41
C VAL A 49 -5.39 10.90 -1.75
N TYR A 50 -5.93 9.74 -1.39
CA TYR A 50 -7.22 9.59 -0.73
C TYR A 50 -7.07 8.89 0.62
N ALA A 51 -7.74 9.44 1.64
CA ALA A 51 -8.04 8.72 2.86
C ALA A 51 -9.24 7.79 2.62
N VAL A 52 -9.12 6.53 3.00
CA VAL A 52 -10.22 5.55 2.86
C VAL A 52 -10.54 4.83 4.17
N ASP A 53 -11.77 4.33 4.26
CA ASP A 53 -12.18 3.32 5.24
C ASP A 53 -11.75 1.93 4.74
N GLY A 54 -10.55 1.49 5.15
CA GLY A 54 -10.02 0.19 4.75
C GLY A 54 -10.88 -1.02 5.16
N LYS A 55 -11.70 -0.94 6.22
CA LYS A 55 -12.64 -2.03 6.57
C LYS A 55 -13.74 -2.12 5.53
N TRP A 56 -14.29 -0.98 5.11
CA TRP A 56 -15.24 -0.95 4.01
C TRP A 56 -14.61 -1.55 2.73
N ILE A 57 -13.38 -1.17 2.39
CA ILE A 57 -12.68 -1.73 1.23
C ILE A 57 -12.55 -3.26 1.32
N ARG A 58 -12.12 -3.79 2.47
CA ARG A 58 -11.96 -5.25 2.64
C ARG A 58 -13.28 -6.01 2.55
N ASN A 59 -14.34 -5.45 3.11
CA ASN A 59 -15.64 -6.10 3.13
C ASN A 59 -16.38 -6.03 1.78
N ASN A 60 -16.03 -5.08 0.91
CA ASN A 60 -16.82 -4.81 -0.31
C ASN A 60 -16.04 -4.97 -1.61
N LEU A 61 -14.72 -4.76 -1.60
CA LEU A 61 -13.90 -4.72 -2.83
C LEU A 61 -12.79 -5.76 -2.84
N SER A 62 -12.04 -5.92 -1.74
CA SER A 62 -10.87 -6.78 -1.73
C SER A 62 -10.41 -7.12 -0.32
N VAL A 63 -10.62 -8.38 0.10
CA VAL A 63 -10.22 -8.89 1.42
C VAL A 63 -8.72 -8.76 1.70
N ILE A 64 -7.89 -8.71 0.66
CA ILE A 64 -6.43 -8.55 0.77
C ILE A 64 -5.96 -7.09 0.81
N PHE A 65 -6.87 -6.10 0.87
CA PHE A 65 -6.49 -4.69 0.99
C PHE A 65 -5.88 -4.42 2.37
N GLY A 66 -4.58 -4.11 2.38
CA GLY A 66 -3.80 -3.86 3.59
C GLY A 66 -4.01 -2.44 4.14
N HIS A 67 -2.90 -1.71 4.30
CA HIS A 67 -2.89 -0.34 4.81
C HIS A 67 -2.94 0.71 3.72
N GLY A 68 -2.53 0.36 2.50
CA GLY A 68 -2.56 1.22 1.33
C GLY A 68 -2.78 0.41 0.05
N GLY A 69 -2.96 1.11 -1.05
CA GLY A 69 -3.01 0.50 -2.37
C GLY A 69 -3.05 1.50 -3.51
N HIS A 70 -2.61 1.05 -4.68
CA HIS A 70 -2.65 1.82 -5.92
C HIS A 70 -3.09 0.99 -7.13
N GLY A 71 -3.35 1.67 -8.25
CA GLY A 71 -3.97 1.08 -9.43
C GLY A 71 -3.16 0.06 -10.23
N TYR A 72 -1.93 -0.26 -9.81
CA TYR A 72 -1.13 -1.35 -10.37
C TYR A 72 -1.12 -2.61 -9.51
N VAL A 73 -1.66 -2.55 -8.29
CA VAL A 73 -1.85 -3.70 -7.40
C VAL A 73 -3.34 -4.06 -7.35
N HIS A 74 -4.20 -3.04 -7.24
CA HIS A 74 -5.64 -3.23 -7.15
C HIS A 74 -6.36 -2.73 -8.41
N GLU A 75 -7.09 -3.61 -9.08
CA GLU A 75 -7.81 -3.28 -10.31
C GLU A 75 -8.92 -2.23 -10.11
N PHE A 76 -9.52 -2.15 -8.92
CA PHE A 76 -10.56 -1.17 -8.56
C PHE A 76 -10.03 0.22 -8.19
N ILE A 77 -8.71 0.44 -8.06
CA ILE A 77 -8.14 1.75 -7.71
C ILE A 77 -7.71 2.47 -8.99
N PRO A 78 -8.24 3.64 -9.39
CA PRO A 78 -7.80 4.33 -10.61
C PRO A 78 -6.27 4.58 -10.64
N LYS A 79 -5.67 4.56 -11.84
CA LYS A 79 -4.18 4.62 -11.99
C LYS A 79 -3.55 5.94 -11.54
N ASN A 80 -4.32 7.00 -11.35
CA ASN A 80 -3.84 8.28 -10.87
C ASN A 80 -4.16 8.51 -9.38
N GLU A 81 -4.53 7.45 -8.65
CA GLU A 81 -4.93 7.52 -7.26
C GLU A 81 -4.09 6.60 -6.37
N ILE A 82 -3.84 7.08 -5.15
CA ILE A 82 -3.24 6.35 -4.04
C ILE A 82 -4.26 6.36 -2.90
N TRP A 83 -4.63 5.18 -2.41
CA TRP A 83 -5.59 5.05 -1.32
C TRP A 83 -4.87 4.58 -0.07
N VAL A 84 -5.07 5.29 1.04
CA VAL A 84 -4.42 4.98 2.32
C VAL A 84 -5.50 4.85 3.40
N SER A 85 -5.44 3.75 4.14
CA SER A 85 -6.33 3.50 5.26
C SER A 85 -6.11 4.52 6.38
N THR A 86 -7.21 4.97 6.97
CA THR A 86 -7.20 5.88 8.12
C THR A 86 -7.14 5.18 9.48
N HIS A 87 -7.34 3.86 9.53
CA HIS A 87 -7.43 3.11 10.78
C HIS A 87 -6.61 1.82 10.73
N HIS A 88 -6.17 1.37 11.92
CA HIS A 88 -5.55 0.07 12.14
C HIS A 88 -6.59 -1.04 12.11
N TYR A 89 -6.21 -2.18 11.54
CA TYR A 89 -7.05 -3.36 11.47
C TYR A 89 -6.28 -4.59 11.92
N HIS A 90 -6.69 -5.15 13.06
CA HIS A 90 -6.11 -6.35 13.65
C HIS A 90 -7.01 -7.57 13.41
N GLU A 91 -7.43 -7.77 12.17
CA GLU A 91 -8.30 -8.92 11.83
C GLU A 91 -7.49 -10.20 11.55
N SER A 92 -6.14 -10.13 11.47
CA SER A 92 -5.30 -11.32 11.38
C SER A 92 -3.92 -11.16 12.05
N SER A 93 -3.38 -12.28 12.54
CA SER A 93 -2.10 -12.40 13.26
C SER A 93 -0.86 -11.97 12.46
N TRP A 94 -0.99 -11.79 11.15
CA TRP A 94 0.09 -11.51 10.21
C TRP A 94 0.34 -10.01 9.98
N SER A 95 -0.48 -9.13 10.58
CA SER A 95 -0.49 -7.69 10.31
C SER A 95 -0.40 -6.88 11.60
N LYS A 96 0.66 -7.07 12.40
CA LYS A 96 0.98 -6.14 13.49
C LYS A 96 1.77 -4.97 12.92
N CYS A 97 1.19 -3.77 12.91
CA CYS A 97 1.88 -2.54 12.45
C CYS A 97 3.04 -2.08 13.36
N GLY A 98 3.34 -2.80 14.45
CA GLY A 98 4.29 -2.36 15.49
C GLY A 98 3.76 -1.29 16.44
N CYS A 99 2.54 -0.80 16.22
CA CYS A 99 1.89 0.21 17.05
C CYS A 99 1.22 -0.44 18.27
N ASP A 100 1.27 0.22 19.43
CA ASP A 100 0.52 -0.19 20.63
C ASP A 100 -0.98 0.12 20.43
N VAL A 101 -1.65 -0.76 19.69
CA VAL A 101 -3.07 -0.60 19.37
C VAL A 101 -3.88 -1.26 20.48
N SER A 102 -4.53 -0.42 21.28
CA SER A 102 -5.34 -0.88 22.40
C SER A 102 -6.77 -1.29 22.00
N LYS A 103 -7.28 -0.83 20.84
CA LYS A 103 -8.65 -1.09 20.37
C LYS A 103 -8.76 -1.18 18.84
N GLY A 104 -9.57 -2.11 18.34
CA GLY A 104 -9.88 -2.23 16.91
C GLY A 104 -10.57 -0.96 16.38
N GLY A 105 -10.17 -0.50 15.19
CA GLY A 105 -10.69 0.74 14.60
C GLY A 105 -10.06 2.02 15.15
N GLN A 106 -8.91 1.93 15.82
CA GLN A 106 -8.10 3.11 16.18
C GLN A 106 -7.54 3.76 14.92
N LYS A 107 -7.57 5.10 14.86
CA LYS A 107 -6.93 5.86 13.77
C LYS A 107 -5.42 5.63 13.77
N VAL A 108 -4.84 5.52 12.58
CA VAL A 108 -3.39 5.49 12.42
C VAL A 108 -2.78 6.84 12.82
N SER A 109 -1.53 6.85 13.28
CA SER A 109 -0.80 8.11 13.48
C SER A 109 -0.53 8.79 12.13
N GLU A 110 -0.28 10.09 12.16
CA GLU A 110 0.09 10.85 10.96
C GLU A 110 1.35 10.29 10.31
N ASN A 111 2.39 9.99 11.10
CA ASN A 111 3.61 9.35 10.61
C ASN A 111 3.35 8.01 9.91
N TYR A 112 2.45 7.18 10.44
CA TYR A 112 2.12 5.90 9.81
C TYR A 112 1.38 6.12 8.48
N PHE A 113 0.45 7.07 8.46
CA PHE A 113 -0.29 7.44 7.25
C PHE A 113 0.66 7.97 6.17
N ASP A 114 1.59 8.85 6.53
CA ASP A 114 2.52 9.45 5.58
C ASP A 114 3.60 8.45 5.14
N SER A 115 4.09 7.56 6.02
CA SER A 115 4.96 6.45 5.63
C SER A 115 4.28 5.56 4.59
N THR A 116 3.04 5.13 4.88
CA THR A 116 2.26 4.34 3.92
C THR A 116 2.05 5.10 2.61
N THR A 117 1.80 6.41 2.67
CA THR A 117 1.66 7.23 1.46
C THR A 117 2.95 7.25 0.64
N ILE A 118 4.11 7.41 1.27
CA ILE A 118 5.43 7.37 0.62
C ILE A 118 5.65 6.00 -0.02
N HIS A 119 5.34 4.93 0.73
CA HIS A 119 5.48 3.55 0.26
C HIS A 119 4.68 3.32 -1.02
N GLU A 120 3.38 3.60 -1.00
CA GLU A 120 2.48 3.38 -2.13
C GLU A 120 2.87 4.25 -3.36
N ILE A 121 3.33 5.49 -3.15
CA ILE A 121 3.81 6.35 -4.24
C ILE A 121 5.12 5.79 -4.84
N ALA A 122 6.04 5.31 -4.00
CA ALA A 122 7.30 4.74 -4.44
C ALA A 122 7.06 3.45 -5.24
N GLU A 123 6.22 2.54 -4.73
CA GLU A 123 5.80 1.34 -5.44
C GLU A 123 5.15 1.68 -6.78
N PHE A 124 4.20 2.63 -6.77
CA PHE A 124 3.51 3.06 -7.98
C PHE A 124 4.49 3.54 -9.05
N LYS A 125 5.43 4.42 -8.69
CA LYS A 125 6.41 4.98 -9.63
C LYS A 125 7.32 3.90 -10.20
N ALA A 126 7.77 2.97 -9.37
CA ALA A 126 8.60 1.83 -9.78
C ALA A 126 7.84 0.88 -10.73
N MET A 127 6.61 0.48 -10.37
CA MET A 127 5.79 -0.37 -11.24
C MET A 127 5.37 0.35 -12.53
N ARG A 128 5.23 1.69 -12.51
CA ARG A 128 4.97 2.47 -13.73
C ARG A 128 6.10 2.35 -14.74
N THR A 129 7.36 2.24 -14.28
CA THR A 129 8.53 2.08 -15.14
C THR A 129 8.83 0.62 -15.49
N GLY A 130 7.98 -0.32 -15.08
CA GLY A 130 8.08 -1.74 -15.46
C GLY A 130 8.78 -2.63 -14.44
N LYS A 131 9.09 -2.13 -13.24
CA LYS A 131 9.61 -2.97 -12.16
C LYS A 131 8.56 -3.97 -11.66
N SER A 132 9.03 -5.12 -11.20
CA SER A 132 8.18 -6.08 -10.49
C SER A 132 7.65 -5.46 -9.19
N TYR A 133 6.55 -6.01 -8.66
CA TYR A 133 6.03 -5.66 -7.34
C TYR A 133 7.09 -5.86 -6.27
N TRP A 134 7.84 -6.97 -6.28
CA TRP A 134 8.89 -7.22 -5.29
C TRP A 134 9.98 -6.14 -5.28
N GLU A 135 10.54 -5.82 -6.45
CA GLU A 135 11.54 -4.75 -6.53
C GLU A 135 10.95 -3.40 -6.13
N SER A 136 9.70 -3.13 -6.52
CA SER A 136 8.99 -1.90 -6.17
C SER A 136 8.77 -1.78 -4.67
N HIS A 137 8.40 -2.88 -4.02
CA HIS A 137 8.22 -2.96 -2.57
C HIS A 137 9.53 -2.70 -1.82
N GLN A 138 10.65 -3.23 -2.32
CA GLN A 138 11.96 -2.97 -1.72
C GLN A 138 12.41 -1.52 -1.87
N ILE A 139 12.11 -0.89 -3.01
CA ILE A 139 12.34 0.55 -3.22
C ILE A 139 11.48 1.37 -2.25
N ALA A 140 10.23 0.96 -2.04
CA ALA A 140 9.33 1.63 -1.14
C ALA A 140 9.79 1.56 0.32
N LEU A 141 10.22 0.39 0.80
CA LEU A 141 10.83 0.22 2.13
C LEU A 141 12.05 1.13 2.33
N GLN A 142 12.93 1.24 1.33
CA GLN A 142 14.06 2.17 1.39
C GLN A 142 13.61 3.63 1.48
N LYS A 143 12.53 3.99 0.78
CA LYS A 143 11.97 5.35 0.84
C LYS A 143 11.32 5.66 2.19
N GLU A 144 10.70 4.68 2.83
CA GLU A 144 10.22 4.81 4.20
C GLU A 144 11.39 5.02 5.19
N GLU A 145 12.46 4.23 5.06
CA GLU A 145 13.67 4.35 5.89
C GLU A 145 14.34 5.72 5.70
N GLU A 146 14.51 6.18 4.45
CA GLU A 146 15.05 7.50 4.12
C GLU A 146 14.19 8.65 4.69
N ALA A 147 12.86 8.47 4.74
CA ALA A 147 11.95 9.47 5.28
C ALA A 147 11.98 9.53 6.82
N GLY A 148 12.44 8.47 7.49
CA GLY A 148 12.61 8.43 8.94
C GLY A 148 11.30 8.61 9.74
N LEU A 149 10.14 8.40 9.11
CA LEU A 149 8.83 8.65 9.71
C LEU A 149 8.42 7.55 10.70
N LEU A 150 8.82 6.31 10.42
CA LEU A 150 8.62 5.15 11.28
C LEU A 150 9.97 4.53 11.61
N LYS A 151 10.15 4.10 12.87
CA LYS A 151 11.23 3.19 13.22
C LYS A 151 10.85 1.79 12.74
N ASN A 152 11.79 1.08 12.11
CA ASN A 152 11.54 -0.23 11.51
C ASN A 152 11.00 -1.22 12.58
N PRO A 153 9.76 -1.74 12.44
CA PRO A 153 9.15 -2.61 13.45
C PRO A 153 9.78 -4.01 13.53
N TYR A 154 10.71 -4.35 12.64
CA TYR A 154 11.40 -5.64 12.60
C TYR A 154 12.79 -5.65 13.26
N TYR A 155 13.28 -4.52 13.78
CA TYR A 155 14.57 -4.45 14.51
C TYR A 155 14.45 -4.29 16.03
N ASP A 156 13.25 -4.29 16.62
CA ASP A 156 13.08 -4.31 18.07
C ASP A 156 13.04 -5.74 18.63
N LYS A 157 14.22 -6.37 18.68
CA LYS A 157 14.60 -7.37 19.71
C LYS A 157 16.13 -7.47 19.80
N LEU A 158 16.79 -6.42 20.27
CA LEU A 158 18.12 -6.53 20.87
C LEU A 158 18.24 -5.46 21.96
N ASP A 159 17.66 -5.77 23.12
CA ASP A 159 18.27 -5.47 24.42
C ASP A 159 18.80 -6.80 24.98
#